data_AF-A0A7C1YR54-F1
#
_entry.id   AF-A0A7C1YR54-F1
#
_cell.length_a   1.000
_cell.length_b   1.000
_cell.length_c   1.000
_cell.angle_alpha   90.00
_cell.angle_beta   90.00
_cell.angle_gamma   90.00
#
_symmetry.space_group_name_H-M   'P 1'
#
loop_
_entity.id
_entity.type
_entity.pdbx_description
1 polymer ?
#
loop_
_entity_poly.entity_id
_entity_poly.type
_entity_poly.pdbx_seq_one_letter_code
_entity_poly.pdbx_strand_id
1 'polypeptide(L)'
;MVQHNPGMRDTKMKTTKRIRAEFILCALMLLGAPGGRAADKYRVYLGTAGTLENEGVFRSVLDGRTGQLSQPELAVAALRPGVITIHPAGTHLYTIGKPAGYKGPRSGSVCAYKIDRDSGSLTLLNYEETKGQGPCYLQIDHQRRNILVCHYMSGNISVLPIAADGSVRPVSCVQQHSGSSQNPIRQDRPHPHSVTLDAADR
;
A
#
# COMPACT_ATOMS: atom_id res chain seq x y z
N MET A 1 83.29 15.51 27.85
CA MET A 1 82.72 16.16 29.04
C MET A 1 82.38 17.59 28.64
N VAL A 2 81.16 18.03 29.00
CA VAL A 2 80.61 19.40 28.94
C VAL A 2 79.96 19.88 27.63
N GLN A 3 78.68 20.20 27.81
CA GLN A 3 77.62 20.72 26.95
C GLN A 3 77.90 22.10 26.33
N HIS A 4 77.27 22.42 25.21
CA HIS A 4 76.34 23.58 25.13
C HIS A 4 75.55 23.61 23.80
N ASN A 5 74.23 23.68 23.93
CA ASN A 5 73.28 24.26 22.98
C ASN A 5 72.70 25.48 23.71
N PRO A 6 72.46 26.64 23.08
CA PRO A 6 71.09 26.91 22.60
C PRO A 6 70.95 27.95 21.46
N GLY A 7 69.74 28.04 20.89
CA GLY A 7 69.07 29.34 20.76
C GLY A 7 68.89 29.95 19.36
N MET A 8 67.83 29.51 18.67
CA MET A 8 66.72 30.32 18.11
C MET A 8 66.94 31.83 17.87
N ARG A 9 66.72 32.31 16.63
CA ARG A 9 66.21 33.67 16.36
C ARG A 9 65.29 33.74 15.13
N ASP A 10 64.32 34.61 15.31
CA ASP A 10 63.06 34.77 14.61
C ASP A 10 63.08 35.80 13.48
N THR A 11 62.04 35.71 12.64
CA THR A 11 61.36 36.78 11.88
C THR A 11 62.04 37.54 10.73
N LYS A 12 61.38 37.48 9.55
CA LYS A 12 61.34 38.56 8.56
C LYS A 12 59.90 38.86 8.14
N MET A 13 59.46 40.09 8.41
CA MET A 13 58.31 40.74 7.74
C MET A 13 58.63 41.02 6.26
N LYS A 14 57.64 40.89 5.38
CA LYS A 14 57.47 41.79 4.22
C LYS A 14 55.99 42.01 3.88
N THR A 15 55.67 43.28 3.76
CA THR A 15 54.35 43.89 3.55
C THR A 15 54.05 44.14 2.07
N THR A 16 52.75 44.20 1.78
CA THR A 16 52.03 44.93 0.70
C THR A 16 52.11 44.44 -0.75
N LYS A 17 50.94 44.05 -1.29
CA LYS A 17 50.53 44.30 -2.67
C LYS A 17 49.06 44.78 -2.71
N ARG A 18 48.83 45.77 -3.58
CA ARG A 18 47.60 46.56 -3.77
C ARG A 18 46.48 45.73 -4.42
N ILE A 19 45.24 45.90 -3.95
CA ILE A 19 44.02 45.32 -4.54
C ILE A 19 43.45 46.31 -5.55
N ARG A 20 43.20 45.86 -6.80
CA ARG A 20 42.36 46.57 -7.77
C ARG A 20 40.94 46.01 -7.65
N ALA A 21 39.96 46.89 -7.42
CA ALA A 21 38.54 46.55 -7.42
C ALA A 21 38.03 46.58 -8.87
N GLU A 22 37.48 45.47 -9.36
CA GLU A 22 36.68 45.44 -10.58
C GLU A 22 35.22 45.18 -10.21
N PHE A 23 34.35 46.06 -10.69
CA PHE A 23 32.90 46.03 -10.53
C PHE A 23 32.31 44.86 -11.34
N ILE A 24 31.75 43.85 -10.65
CA ILE A 24 30.91 42.83 -11.28
C ILE A 24 29.46 43.34 -11.26
N LEU A 25 28.93 43.65 -12.44
CA LEU A 25 27.51 43.93 -12.66
C LEU A 25 26.71 42.62 -12.58
N CYS A 26 26.19 42.29 -11.39
CA CYS A 26 25.23 41.20 -11.21
C CYS A 26 23.84 41.64 -11.71
N ALA A 27 23.49 41.29 -12.95
CA ALA A 27 22.11 41.34 -13.41
C ALA A 27 21.33 40.18 -12.77
N LEU A 28 20.68 40.45 -11.63
CA LEU A 28 19.79 39.51 -10.98
C LEU A 28 18.45 39.46 -11.76
N MET A 29 18.38 38.65 -12.83
CA MET A 29 17.08 38.24 -13.37
C MET A 29 16.48 37.22 -12.40
N LEU A 30 15.59 37.69 -11.52
CA LEU A 30 14.60 36.84 -10.86
C LEU A 30 13.59 36.38 -11.92
N LEU A 31 13.98 35.37 -12.71
CA LEU A 31 13.03 34.49 -13.36
C LEU A 31 12.24 33.82 -12.24
N GLY A 32 11.03 34.34 -11.99
CA GLY A 32 10.07 33.69 -11.12
C GLY A 32 9.93 32.25 -11.57
N ALA A 33 10.43 31.32 -10.75
CA ALA A 33 10.22 29.90 -11.00
C ALA A 33 8.70 29.70 -11.00
N PRO A 34 8.09 29.18 -12.08
CA PRO A 34 6.73 28.71 -11.98
C PRO A 34 6.72 27.68 -10.85
N GLY A 35 5.88 27.91 -9.85
CA GLY A 35 5.68 26.98 -8.74
C GLY A 35 5.16 25.65 -9.29
N GLY A 36 6.07 24.81 -9.76
CA GLY A 36 5.79 23.44 -10.13
C GLY A 36 5.40 22.73 -8.85
N ARG A 37 4.10 22.46 -8.69
CA ARG A 37 3.61 21.51 -7.68
C ARG A 37 4.43 20.23 -7.88
N ALA A 38 5.18 19.82 -6.86
CA ALA A 38 5.95 18.59 -6.91
C ALA A 38 5.03 17.47 -7.42
N ALA A 39 5.48 16.70 -8.41
CA ALA A 39 4.64 15.66 -9.00
C ALA A 39 4.26 14.67 -7.89
N ASP A 40 2.96 14.57 -7.60
CA ASP A 40 2.47 13.64 -6.58
C ASP A 40 2.81 12.21 -7.04
N LYS A 41 3.68 11.54 -6.29
CA LYS A 41 4.00 10.12 -6.47
C LYS A 41 3.03 9.31 -5.61
N TYR A 42 2.32 8.37 -6.22
CA TYR A 42 1.35 7.53 -5.51
C TYR A 42 1.86 6.11 -5.42
N ARG A 43 1.82 5.53 -4.23
CA ARG A 43 2.04 4.09 -4.06
C ARG A 43 0.77 3.36 -4.51
N VAL A 44 0.92 2.39 -5.40
CA VAL A 44 -0.17 1.56 -5.92
C VAL A 44 0.09 0.13 -5.51
N TYR A 45 -0.95 -0.56 -5.03
CA TYR A 45 -0.92 -1.99 -4.77
C TYR A 45 -1.73 -2.73 -5.83
N LEU A 46 -1.24 -3.89 -6.24
CA LEU A 46 -1.77 -4.69 -7.33
C LEU A 46 -2.00 -6.11 -6.81
N GLY A 47 -3.27 -6.49 -6.67
CA GLY A 47 -3.65 -7.87 -6.38
C GLY A 47 -3.53 -8.75 -7.61
N THR A 48 -3.05 -9.99 -7.45
CA THR A 48 -2.97 -10.96 -8.55
C THR A 48 -3.92 -12.13 -8.32
N ALA A 49 -4.57 -12.59 -9.39
CA ALA A 49 -5.29 -13.86 -9.40
C ALA A 49 -4.92 -14.64 -10.67
N GLY A 50 -4.26 -15.79 -10.51
CA GLY A 50 -3.84 -16.65 -11.62
C GLY A 50 -2.64 -17.53 -11.24
N THR A 51 -2.33 -18.56 -12.03
CA THR A 51 -1.24 -19.52 -11.80
C THR A 51 0.13 -18.97 -12.20
N LEU A 52 0.51 -17.82 -11.65
CA LEU A 52 1.87 -17.30 -11.83
C LEU A 52 2.80 -17.97 -10.83
N GLU A 53 4.04 -18.24 -11.22
CA GLU A 53 5.06 -18.80 -10.32
C GLU A 53 5.35 -17.91 -9.10
N ASN A 54 4.87 -16.66 -9.11
CA ASN A 54 5.03 -15.66 -8.05
C ASN A 54 3.70 -14.92 -7.76
N GLU A 55 2.69 -15.63 -7.24
CA GLU A 55 1.45 -14.99 -6.77
C GLU A 55 1.69 -14.11 -5.53
N GLY A 56 1.05 -12.94 -5.50
CA GLY A 56 1.17 -12.04 -4.36
C GLY A 56 0.47 -10.71 -4.57
N VAL A 57 0.64 -9.84 -3.59
CA VAL A 57 0.34 -8.41 -3.79
C VAL A 57 1.62 -7.74 -4.22
N PHE A 58 1.58 -7.06 -5.34
CA PHE A 58 2.69 -6.25 -5.83
C PHE A 58 2.47 -4.79 -5.49
N ARG A 59 3.54 -4.01 -5.48
CA ARG A 59 3.52 -2.55 -5.34
C ARG A 59 4.23 -1.90 -6.51
N SER A 60 3.82 -0.68 -6.84
CA SER A 60 4.49 0.18 -7.81
C SER A 60 4.32 1.64 -7.40
N VAL A 61 5.08 2.54 -8.02
CA VAL A 61 4.93 3.99 -7.87
C VAL A 61 4.34 4.55 -9.15
N LEU A 62 3.16 5.17 -9.04
CA LEU A 62 2.54 5.96 -10.10
C LEU A 62 3.07 7.39 -10.04
N ASP A 63 3.65 7.85 -11.14
CA ASP A 63 3.92 9.26 -11.37
C ASP A 63 2.63 9.99 -11.71
N GLY A 64 2.11 10.82 -10.79
CA GLY A 64 0.87 11.56 -10.99
C GLY A 64 0.91 12.60 -12.11
N ARG A 65 2.10 12.96 -12.60
CA ARG A 65 2.26 13.90 -13.71
C ARG A 65 2.28 13.19 -15.06
N THR A 66 2.92 12.02 -15.15
CA THR A 66 3.10 11.31 -16.43
C THR A 66 2.17 10.12 -16.61
N GLY A 67 1.54 9.65 -15.53
CA GLY A 67 0.75 8.41 -15.51
C GLY A 67 1.59 7.14 -15.57
N GLN A 68 2.91 7.23 -15.54
CA GLN A 68 3.78 6.05 -15.62
C GLN A 68 3.85 5.31 -14.28
N LEU A 69 3.75 3.98 -14.33
CA LEU A 69 4.03 3.08 -13.22
C LEU A 69 5.50 2.65 -13.26
N SER A 70 6.16 2.61 -12.10
CA SER A 70 7.45 1.94 -11.96
C SER A 70 7.31 0.43 -12.17
N GLN A 71 8.44 -0.27 -12.34
CA GLN A 71 8.43 -1.73 -12.32
C GLN A 71 7.76 -2.24 -11.02
N PRO A 72 6.83 -3.21 -11.11
CA PRO A 72 6.20 -3.78 -9.94
C PRO A 72 7.20 -4.58 -9.09
N GLU A 73 7.15 -4.37 -7.78
CA GLU A 73 7.91 -5.13 -6.79
C GLU A 73 6.95 -5.98 -5.95
N LEU A 74 7.37 -7.18 -5.54
CA LEU A 74 6.56 -8.00 -4.65
C LEU A 74 6.46 -7.33 -3.27
N ALA A 75 5.24 -7.03 -2.82
CA ALA A 75 5.00 -6.48 -1.49
C ALA A 75 4.75 -7.58 -0.44
N VAL A 76 4.09 -8.68 -0.84
CA VAL A 76 3.96 -9.92 -0.06
C VAL A 76 3.54 -11.09 -0.96
N ALA A 77 4.07 -12.29 -0.69
CA ALA A 77 3.60 -13.52 -1.30
C ALA A 77 2.25 -13.95 -0.68
N ALA A 78 1.29 -14.29 -1.54
CA ALA A 78 -0.05 -14.72 -1.12
C ALA A 78 -0.72 -15.52 -2.24
N LEU A 79 -1.68 -16.36 -1.89
CA LEU A 79 -2.39 -17.23 -2.83
C LEU A 79 -3.71 -16.58 -3.22
N ARG A 80 -3.84 -16.25 -4.51
CA ARG A 80 -4.99 -15.59 -5.15
C ARG A 80 -5.46 -14.30 -4.47
N PRO A 81 -4.58 -13.33 -4.15
CA PRO A 81 -4.96 -12.03 -3.59
C PRO A 81 -5.58 -11.08 -4.63
N GLY A 82 -6.58 -11.53 -5.38
CA GLY A 82 -7.08 -10.84 -6.58
C GLY A 82 -7.85 -9.55 -6.34
N VAL A 83 -8.47 -9.41 -5.16
CA VAL A 83 -9.18 -8.19 -4.75
C VAL A 83 -8.57 -7.70 -3.46
N ILE A 84 -8.30 -6.39 -3.42
CA ILE A 84 -7.65 -5.72 -2.29
C ILE A 84 -8.46 -4.49 -1.89
N THR A 85 -8.37 -4.10 -0.62
CA THR A 85 -8.76 -2.78 -0.14
C THR A 85 -7.75 -2.27 0.87
N ILE A 86 -7.69 -0.95 1.06
CA ILE A 86 -6.76 -0.32 1.98
C ILE A 86 -7.57 0.43 3.03
N HIS A 87 -7.22 0.25 4.30
CA HIS A 87 -7.80 1.04 5.37
C HIS A 87 -7.59 2.54 5.08
N PRO A 88 -8.60 3.43 5.21
CA PRO A 88 -8.47 4.83 4.81
C PRO A 88 -7.31 5.61 5.43
N ALA A 89 -6.80 5.16 6.58
CA ALA A 89 -5.59 5.72 7.21
C ALA A 89 -4.27 5.32 6.51
N GLY A 90 -4.30 4.48 5.48
CA GLY A 90 -3.13 3.98 4.75
C GLY A 90 -2.23 3.04 5.56
N THR A 91 -2.72 2.46 6.65
CA THR A 91 -1.92 1.65 7.59
C THR A 91 -2.06 0.15 7.39
N HIS A 92 -3.16 -0.31 6.81
CA HIS A 92 -3.45 -1.73 6.62
C HIS A 92 -4.03 -1.97 5.23
N LEU A 93 -3.73 -3.14 4.69
CA LEU A 93 -4.28 -3.64 3.44
C LEU A 93 -4.96 -4.98 3.71
N TYR A 94 -6.13 -5.19 3.13
CA TYR A 94 -6.87 -6.43 3.23
C TYR A 94 -7.07 -7.03 1.85
N THR A 95 -6.97 -8.35 1.76
CA THR A 95 -7.20 -9.06 0.50
C THR A 95 -8.15 -10.21 0.70
N ILE A 96 -8.90 -10.58 -0.33
CA ILE A 96 -9.38 -11.97 -0.44
C ILE A 96 -8.17 -12.88 -0.68
N GLY A 97 -8.39 -14.19 -0.60
CA GLY A 97 -7.34 -15.17 -0.84
C GLY A 97 -6.68 -15.60 0.46
N LYS A 98 -5.51 -16.22 0.36
CA LYS A 98 -4.86 -16.94 1.47
C LYS A 98 -3.42 -16.50 1.64
N PRO A 99 -2.86 -16.58 2.86
CA PRO A 99 -1.44 -16.32 3.03
C PRO A 99 -0.60 -17.38 2.27
N ALA A 100 0.65 -17.03 1.96
CA ALA A 100 1.60 -17.99 1.39
C ALA A 100 1.72 -19.23 2.29
N GLY A 101 1.81 -20.40 1.66
CA GLY A 101 1.96 -21.68 2.39
C GLY A 101 0.70 -22.17 3.13
N TYR A 102 -0.47 -21.54 2.93
CA TYR A 102 -1.72 -22.00 3.54
C TYR A 102 -2.08 -23.44 3.11
N LYS A 103 -2.30 -24.31 4.10
CA LYS A 103 -2.66 -25.74 3.92
C LYS A 103 -4.04 -26.11 4.50
N GLY A 104 -4.83 -25.11 4.92
CA GLY A 104 -6.15 -25.33 5.50
C GLY A 104 -7.25 -25.64 4.48
N PRO A 105 -8.52 -25.65 4.90
CA PRO A 105 -9.67 -25.97 4.06
C PRO A 105 -9.77 -25.14 2.78
N ARG A 106 -10.47 -25.67 1.78
CA ARG A 106 -10.87 -24.89 0.59
C ARG A 106 -12.07 -24.00 0.93
N SER A 107 -11.84 -22.98 1.74
CA SER A 107 -12.76 -21.91 2.10
C SER A 107 -12.29 -20.58 1.50
N GLY A 108 -13.21 -19.61 1.39
CA GLY A 108 -12.85 -18.21 1.18
C GLY A 108 -12.29 -17.61 2.47
N SER A 109 -11.31 -16.73 2.34
CA SER A 109 -10.69 -16.04 3.48
C SER A 109 -10.37 -14.58 3.15
N VAL A 110 -10.20 -13.79 4.20
CA VAL A 110 -9.60 -12.45 4.14
C VAL A 110 -8.28 -12.48 4.90
N CYS A 111 -7.23 -11.96 4.28
CA CYS A 111 -5.95 -11.69 4.93
C CYS A 111 -5.86 -10.22 5.32
N ALA A 112 -5.31 -9.94 6.50
CA ALA A 112 -4.97 -8.60 6.96
C ALA A 112 -3.46 -8.40 6.97
N TYR A 113 -3.00 -7.29 6.40
CA TYR A 113 -1.59 -6.93 6.33
C TYR A 113 -1.37 -5.53 6.91
N LYS A 114 -0.29 -5.37 7.67
CA LYS A 114 0.26 -4.06 8.03
C LYS A 114 1.10 -3.52 6.89
N ILE A 115 0.90 -2.24 6.56
CA ILE A 115 1.69 -1.53 5.57
C ILE A 115 2.90 -0.90 6.25
N ASP A 116 4.10 -1.25 5.80
CA ASP A 116 5.29 -0.49 6.12
C ASP A 116 5.24 0.88 5.41
N ARG A 117 5.35 1.97 6.18
CA ARG A 117 5.14 3.32 5.64
C ARG A 117 6.23 3.70 4.64
N ASP A 118 7.47 3.31 4.90
CA ASP A 118 8.62 3.75 4.13
C ASP A 118 8.76 2.95 2.84
N SER A 119 8.84 1.62 2.94
CA SER A 119 9.01 0.73 1.80
C SER A 119 7.69 0.41 1.09
N GLY A 120 6.57 0.39 1.81
CA GLY A 120 5.30 -0.12 1.29
C GLY A 120 5.22 -1.65 1.31
N SER A 121 6.14 -2.34 1.98
CA SER A 121 6.08 -3.79 2.18
C SER A 121 4.87 -4.16 3.02
N LEU A 122 4.38 -5.38 2.86
CA LEU A 122 3.22 -5.87 3.59
C LEU A 122 3.63 -6.98 4.54
N THR A 123 3.25 -6.85 5.80
CA THR A 123 3.46 -7.90 6.82
C THR A 123 2.12 -8.50 7.20
N LEU A 124 1.96 -9.81 7.04
CA LEU A 124 0.73 -10.51 7.45
C LEU A 124 0.52 -10.34 8.96
N LEU A 125 -0.67 -9.87 9.36
CA LEU A 125 -1.12 -9.85 10.74
C LEU A 125 -1.83 -11.16 11.07
N ASN A 126 -2.90 -11.45 10.32
CA ASN A 126 -3.64 -12.70 10.41
C ASN A 126 -4.49 -12.92 9.14
N TYR A 127 -5.27 -14.00 9.16
CA TYR A 127 -6.32 -14.25 8.20
C TYR A 127 -7.51 -14.89 8.92
N GLU A 128 -8.70 -14.72 8.34
CA GLU A 128 -9.94 -15.31 8.86
C GLU A 128 -10.76 -15.92 7.72
N GLU A 129 -11.44 -17.03 8.03
CA GLU A 129 -12.38 -17.62 7.10
C GLU A 129 -13.64 -16.77 6.99
N THR A 130 -14.15 -16.63 5.78
CA THR A 130 -15.27 -15.72 5.45
C THR A 130 -16.63 -16.42 5.49
N LYS A 131 -16.67 -17.72 5.82
CA LYS A 131 -17.90 -18.54 5.79
C LYS A 131 -18.66 -18.48 4.45
N GLY A 132 -17.93 -18.34 3.34
CA GLY A 132 -18.47 -18.35 1.99
C GLY A 132 -17.44 -18.85 0.97
N GLN A 133 -17.90 -19.10 -0.26
CA GLN A 133 -17.11 -19.67 -1.35
C GLN A 133 -17.01 -18.70 -2.53
N GLY A 134 -15.83 -18.66 -3.15
CA GLY A 134 -15.53 -17.73 -4.24
C GLY A 134 -15.70 -16.27 -3.83
N PRO A 135 -14.98 -15.79 -2.79
CA PRO A 135 -14.99 -14.38 -2.45
C PRO A 135 -14.52 -13.57 -3.67
N CYS A 136 -15.27 -12.53 -4.04
CA CYS A 136 -15.06 -11.79 -5.29
C CYS A 136 -15.04 -10.27 -5.11
N TYR A 137 -15.32 -9.79 -3.90
CA TYR A 137 -15.37 -8.38 -3.57
C TYR A 137 -15.15 -8.19 -2.08
N LEU A 138 -14.49 -7.10 -1.70
CA LEU A 138 -14.37 -6.69 -0.30
C LEU A 138 -14.37 -5.16 -0.16
N GLN A 139 -15.05 -4.66 0.87
CA GLN A 139 -15.13 -3.22 1.18
C GLN A 139 -15.09 -3.01 2.70
N ILE A 140 -14.45 -1.92 3.14
CA ILE A 140 -14.48 -1.46 4.53
C ILE A 140 -15.70 -0.53 4.73
N ASP A 141 -16.37 -0.61 5.87
CA ASP A 141 -17.45 0.30 6.24
C ASP A 141 -16.96 1.74 6.50
N HIS A 142 -17.86 2.73 6.45
CA HIS A 142 -17.47 4.13 6.67
C HIS A 142 -16.93 4.37 8.07
N GLN A 143 -17.40 3.58 9.05
CA GLN A 143 -16.90 3.58 10.42
C GLN A 143 -15.56 2.85 10.61
N ARG A 144 -15.06 2.16 9.57
CA ARG A 144 -13.77 1.45 9.53
C ARG A 144 -13.64 0.35 10.60
N ARG A 145 -14.75 -0.26 10.97
CA ARG A 145 -14.85 -1.32 11.96
C ARG A 145 -15.11 -2.68 11.34
N ASN A 146 -15.52 -2.75 10.07
CA ASN A 146 -15.93 -4.00 9.44
C ASN A 146 -15.43 -4.09 8.00
N ILE A 147 -15.20 -5.32 7.57
CA ILE A 147 -14.99 -5.70 6.17
C ILE A 147 -16.19 -6.52 5.74
N LEU A 148 -16.85 -6.06 4.68
CA LEU A 148 -17.92 -6.79 4.00
C LEU A 148 -17.32 -7.56 2.83
N VAL A 149 -17.71 -8.81 2.66
CA VAL A 149 -17.18 -9.71 1.62
C VAL A 149 -18.34 -10.34 0.84
N CYS A 150 -18.32 -10.21 -0.48
CA CYS A 150 -19.29 -10.90 -1.34
C CYS A 150 -18.73 -12.24 -1.81
N HIS A 151 -19.58 -13.26 -1.78
CA HIS A 151 -19.27 -14.62 -2.22
C HIS A 151 -20.07 -14.99 -3.44
N TYR A 152 -19.43 -14.94 -4.62
CA TYR A 152 -20.09 -15.24 -5.88
C TYR A 152 -20.63 -16.67 -5.91
N MET A 153 -19.86 -17.65 -5.43
CA MET A 153 -20.21 -19.06 -5.61
C MET A 153 -21.27 -19.55 -4.62
N SER A 154 -21.21 -19.11 -3.37
CA SER A 154 -22.16 -19.52 -2.33
C SER A 154 -23.38 -18.60 -2.17
N GLY A 155 -23.39 -17.43 -2.82
CA GLY A 155 -24.58 -16.57 -2.85
C GLY A 155 -24.84 -15.82 -1.55
N ASN A 156 -23.80 -15.47 -0.80
CA ASN A 156 -23.93 -14.77 0.48
C ASN A 156 -22.97 -13.58 0.60
N ILE A 157 -23.25 -12.72 1.57
CA ILE A 157 -22.35 -11.65 2.02
C ILE A 157 -21.97 -11.95 3.47
N SER A 158 -20.71 -11.71 3.83
CA SER A 158 -20.20 -11.91 5.18
C SER A 158 -19.59 -10.63 5.74
N VAL A 159 -19.69 -10.43 7.05
CA VAL A 159 -19.13 -9.27 7.76
C VAL A 159 -18.08 -9.73 8.79
N LEU A 160 -16.85 -9.25 8.62
CA LEU A 160 -15.73 -9.52 9.51
C LEU A 160 -15.35 -8.23 10.25
N PRO A 161 -15.41 -8.19 11.59
CA PRO A 161 -14.96 -7.02 12.33
C PRO A 161 -13.44 -6.82 12.22
N ILE A 162 -12.98 -5.58 12.29
CA ILE A 162 -11.57 -5.18 12.34
C ILE A 162 -11.22 -4.93 13.81
N ALA A 163 -10.15 -5.56 14.29
CA ALA A 163 -9.61 -5.34 15.64
C ALA A 163 -8.82 -4.03 15.73
N ALA A 164 -8.53 -3.60 16.96
CA ALA A 164 -7.82 -2.34 17.20
C ALA A 164 -6.41 -2.30 16.60
N ASP A 165 -5.76 -3.45 16.44
CA ASP A 165 -4.43 -3.58 15.81
C ASP A 165 -4.49 -3.68 14.27
N GLY A 166 -5.70 -3.66 13.69
CA GLY A 166 -5.93 -3.80 12.25
C GLY A 166 -6.10 -5.25 11.77
N SER A 167 -5.96 -6.25 12.63
CA SER A 167 -6.26 -7.65 12.30
C SER A 167 -7.76 -7.86 12.06
N VAL A 168 -8.11 -8.91 11.32
CA VAL A 168 -9.53 -9.29 11.11
C VAL A 168 -10.00 -10.26 12.20
N ARG A 169 -11.25 -10.13 12.63
CA ARG A 169 -11.88 -11.04 13.60
C ARG A 169 -12.80 -12.03 12.89
N PRO A 170 -13.15 -13.16 13.55
CA PRO A 170 -14.09 -14.13 12.99
C PRO A 170 -15.40 -13.47 12.55
N VAL A 171 -16.02 -14.05 11.51
CA VAL A 171 -17.27 -13.56 10.92
C VAL A 171 -18.35 -13.33 11.98
N SER A 172 -18.84 -12.10 12.02
CA SER A 172 -19.88 -11.63 12.94
C SER A 172 -21.30 -11.77 12.36
N CYS A 173 -21.44 -11.70 11.04
CA CYS A 173 -22.72 -11.82 10.34
C CYS A 173 -22.53 -12.50 8.98
N VAL A 174 -23.49 -13.35 8.60
CA VAL A 174 -23.63 -13.92 7.26
C VAL A 174 -25.04 -13.67 6.78
N GLN A 175 -25.18 -12.96 5.66
CA GLN A 175 -26.44 -12.77 4.98
C GLN A 175 -26.49 -13.70 3.77
N GLN A 176 -27.22 -14.81 3.90
CA GLN A 176 -27.48 -15.73 2.79
C GLN A 176 -28.59 -15.17 1.90
N HIS A 177 -28.40 -15.22 0.58
CA HIS A 177 -29.45 -14.92 -0.38
C HIS A 177 -30.02 -16.23 -0.94
N SER A 178 -31.25 -16.18 -1.46
CA SER A 178 -31.91 -17.29 -2.15
C SER A 178 -32.67 -16.79 -3.38
N GLY A 179 -33.03 -17.70 -4.29
CA GLY A 179 -33.74 -17.41 -5.54
C GLY A 179 -32.89 -17.69 -6.78
N SER A 180 -33.51 -17.51 -7.95
CA SER A 180 -32.92 -17.74 -9.27
C SER A 180 -33.59 -16.82 -10.30
N SER A 181 -33.10 -16.80 -11.55
CA SER A 181 -33.69 -16.00 -12.63
C SER A 181 -33.65 -16.73 -13.97
N GLN A 182 -34.05 -16.03 -15.05
CA GLN A 182 -34.32 -16.59 -16.37
C GLN A 182 -33.11 -17.23 -17.06
N ASN A 183 -31.88 -16.85 -16.70
CA ASN A 183 -30.69 -17.48 -17.25
C ASN A 183 -30.27 -18.68 -16.37
N PRO A 184 -30.59 -19.93 -16.77
CA PRO A 184 -30.32 -21.09 -15.93
C PRO A 184 -28.83 -21.44 -15.79
N ILE A 185 -27.94 -20.80 -16.56
CA ILE A 185 -26.48 -21.05 -16.50
C ILE A 185 -25.79 -20.03 -15.59
N ARG A 186 -26.25 -18.78 -15.59
CA ARG A 186 -25.59 -17.66 -14.88
C ARG A 186 -26.37 -17.14 -13.69
N GLN A 187 -27.62 -17.55 -13.55
CA GLN A 187 -28.56 -17.11 -12.52
C GLN A 187 -29.36 -18.31 -11.97
N ASP A 188 -28.72 -19.48 -11.91
CA ASP A 188 -29.26 -20.70 -11.28
C ASP A 188 -29.47 -20.50 -9.77
N ARG A 189 -28.68 -19.59 -9.18
CA ARG A 189 -28.75 -19.17 -7.78
C ARG A 189 -28.26 -17.72 -7.61
N PRO A 190 -28.25 -17.15 -6.40
CA PRO A 190 -27.69 -15.81 -6.17
C PRO A 190 -26.17 -15.77 -6.33
N HIS A 191 -25.68 -14.69 -6.94
CA HIS A 191 -24.24 -14.42 -7.15
C HIS A 191 -23.92 -12.96 -6.84
N PRO A 192 -23.92 -12.54 -5.56
CA PRO A 192 -23.54 -11.17 -5.20
C PRO A 192 -22.10 -10.92 -5.66
N HIS A 193 -21.91 -9.83 -6.39
CA HIS A 193 -20.60 -9.49 -6.99
C HIS A 193 -20.03 -8.17 -6.47
N SER A 194 -20.84 -7.38 -5.76
CA SER A 194 -20.40 -6.16 -5.08
C SER A 194 -21.31 -5.89 -3.91
N VAL A 195 -20.82 -5.07 -2.99
CA VAL A 195 -21.58 -4.43 -1.93
C VAL A 195 -21.12 -2.99 -1.90
N THR A 196 -22.06 -2.05 -1.78
CA THR A 196 -21.75 -0.62 -1.70
C THR A 196 -22.68 -0.04 -0.65
N LEU A 197 -22.08 0.67 0.30
CA LEU A 197 -22.79 1.26 1.41
C LEU A 197 -23.43 2.57 0.99
N ASP A 198 -24.64 2.82 1.48
CA ASP A 198 -25.26 4.13 1.33
C ASP A 198 -24.53 5.20 2.15
N ALA A 199 -24.90 6.47 2.00
CA ALA A 199 -24.29 7.57 2.76
C ALA A 199 -24.49 7.43 4.29
N ALA A 200 -25.45 6.62 4.73
CA ALA A 200 -25.75 6.34 6.12
C ALA A 200 -25.05 5.07 6.65
N ASP A 201 -24.17 4.45 5.86
CA ASP A 201 -23.43 3.23 6.22
C ASP A 201 -24.33 1.98 6.37
N ARG A 202 -25.40 1.91 5.58
CA ARG A 202 -26.34 0.77 5.50
C ARG A 202 -26.10 -0.11 4.27
#